data_AF-A0A6A3DNT7-F1
#
_entry.id   AF-A0A6A3DNT7-F1
#
_cell.length_a   1.000
_cell.length_b   1.000
_cell.length_c   1.000
_cell.angle_alpha   90.00
_cell.angle_beta   90.00
_cell.angle_gamma   90.00
#
_symmetry.space_group_name_H-M   'P 1'
#
loop_
_entity.id
_entity.type
_entity.pdbx_description
1 polymer ?
#
loop_
_entity_poly.entity_id
_entity_poly.type
_entity_poly.pdbx_seq_one_letter_code
_entity_poly.pdbx_strand_id
1 'polypeptide(L)'
;MAKELMLKAMQQLTSSDPAAMLRAVQLAGEAHRMEDGTLVFSDDENRYAFATATYLQDMGAPLTPNMVLLLQPPDRSAFVTFWKSMQLQFPDDLAITRRAACALMFTAYAGADMEHGVLLFQRALSLLPHAEDDSDPQTLGVLYEVAVAYYQTQKSLSELERAETLFARFLKHAPAFGHRKAAEAHFILGQIALAKET
;
A
#
# COMPACT_ATOMS: atom_id res chain seq x y z
N MET A 1 -7.61 16.16 4.34
CA MET A 1 -8.02 15.05 5.22
C MET A 1 -6.85 14.21 5.74
N ALA A 2 -6.11 13.44 4.93
CA ALA A 2 -4.99 12.62 5.44
C ALA A 2 -3.89 13.42 6.15
N LYS A 3 -3.45 14.54 5.56
CA LYS A 3 -2.50 15.47 6.21
C LYS A 3 -3.03 16.05 7.53
N GLU A 4 -4.32 16.35 7.59
CA GLU A 4 -4.94 16.90 8.81
C GLU A 4 -4.99 15.87 9.93
N LEU A 5 -5.27 14.60 9.62
CA LEU A 5 -5.18 13.49 10.58
C LEU A 5 -3.75 13.33 11.10
N MET A 6 -2.75 13.36 10.21
CA MET A 6 -1.34 13.31 10.60
C MET A 6 -0.96 14.49 11.49
N LEU A 7 -1.36 15.72 11.15
CA LEU A 7 -1.09 16.90 11.99
C LEU A 7 -1.74 16.79 13.38
N LYS A 8 -2.96 16.23 13.48
CA LYS A 8 -3.60 15.94 14.77
C LYS A 8 -2.85 14.87 15.56
N ALA A 9 -2.38 13.81 14.89
CA ALA A 9 -1.55 12.78 15.51
C ALA A 9 -0.25 13.40 16.08
N MET A 10 0.43 14.23 15.30
CA MET A 10 1.68 14.88 15.69
C MET A 10 1.59 15.70 16.99
N GLN A 11 0.43 16.27 17.30
CA GLN A 11 0.22 17.00 18.56
C GLN A 11 0.32 16.11 19.81
N GLN A 12 0.16 14.79 19.65
CA GLN A 12 0.06 13.83 20.75
C GLN A 12 1.10 12.70 20.69
N LEU A 13 1.83 12.54 19.58
CA LEU A 13 2.86 11.49 19.42
C LEU A 13 4.01 11.62 20.43
N THR A 14 4.26 12.82 20.96
CA THR A 14 5.27 13.11 21.99
C THR A 14 4.66 13.30 23.39
N SER A 15 3.41 12.91 23.58
CA SER A 15 2.73 13.00 24.89
C SER A 15 3.36 12.04 25.90
N SER A 16 3.30 12.39 27.19
CA SER A 16 3.65 11.48 28.29
C SER A 16 2.49 10.59 28.73
N ASP A 17 1.28 10.81 28.20
CA ASP A 17 0.09 9.98 28.46
C ASP A 17 0.02 8.82 27.45
N PRO A 18 0.15 7.54 27.87
CA PRO A 18 0.07 6.39 26.98
C PRO A 18 -1.26 6.30 26.20
N ALA A 19 -2.37 6.74 26.78
CA ALA A 19 -3.66 6.73 26.10
C ALA A 19 -3.72 7.76 24.96
N ALA A 20 -3.11 8.94 25.15
CA ALA A 20 -2.94 9.93 24.10
C ALA A 20 -2.00 9.44 22.99
N MET A 21 -0.89 8.77 23.35
CA MET A 21 0.02 8.17 22.37
C MET A 21 -0.70 7.11 21.52
N LEU A 22 -1.51 6.24 22.13
CA LEU A 22 -2.28 5.22 21.41
C LEU A 22 -3.25 5.85 20.41
N ARG A 23 -4.00 6.88 20.82
CA ARG A 23 -4.89 7.64 19.90
C ARG A 23 -4.12 8.31 18.77
N ALA A 24 -2.96 8.88 19.08
CA ALA A 24 -2.10 9.51 18.07
C ALA A 24 -1.63 8.50 17.01
N VAL A 25 -1.22 7.31 17.45
CA VAL A 25 -0.80 6.21 16.57
C VAL A 25 -1.98 5.68 15.74
N GLN A 26 -3.19 5.61 16.31
CA GLN A 26 -4.40 5.28 15.54
C GLN A 26 -4.67 6.29 14.42
N LEU A 27 -4.62 7.59 14.73
CA LEU A 27 -4.82 8.67 13.75
C LEU A 27 -3.74 8.70 12.66
N ALA A 28 -2.47 8.49 13.04
CA ALA A 28 -1.37 8.39 12.07
C ALA A 28 -1.55 7.17 11.16
N GLY A 29 -1.94 6.01 11.72
CA GLY A 29 -2.22 4.82 10.92
C GLY A 29 -3.41 5.02 9.97
N GLU A 30 -4.47 5.71 10.41
CA GLU A 30 -5.58 6.11 9.53
C GLU A 30 -5.10 7.02 8.39
N ALA A 31 -4.25 7.99 8.68
CA ALA A 31 -3.66 8.85 7.66
C ALA A 31 -2.87 8.05 6.62
N HIS A 32 -2.14 7.00 7.03
CA HIS A 32 -1.41 6.10 6.13
C HIS A 32 -2.30 5.17 5.29
N ARG A 33 -3.57 4.99 5.66
CA ARG A 33 -4.55 4.21 4.87
C ARG A 33 -5.18 5.01 3.75
N MET A 34 -5.18 6.33 3.88
CA MET A 34 -5.83 7.18 2.92
C MET A 34 -5.01 7.25 1.64
N GLU A 35 -5.62 6.81 0.54
CA GLU A 35 -5.06 7.06 -0.78
C GLU A 35 -5.20 8.54 -1.12
N ASP A 36 -4.06 9.21 -1.14
CA ASP A 36 -3.92 10.55 -1.69
C ASP A 36 -2.75 10.50 -2.66
N GLY A 37 -3.09 10.50 -3.96
CA GLY A 37 -2.13 10.36 -5.05
C GLY A 37 -1.07 11.46 -5.11
N THR A 38 -1.22 12.53 -4.33
CA THR A 38 -0.32 13.68 -4.27
C THR A 38 0.39 13.83 -2.92
N LEU A 39 -0.11 13.19 -1.86
CA LEU A 39 0.40 13.36 -0.52
C LEU A 39 1.69 12.56 -0.28
N VAL A 40 2.65 13.24 0.32
CA VAL A 40 3.86 12.66 0.89
C VAL A 40 4.00 13.25 2.30
N PHE A 41 3.99 12.39 3.32
CA PHE A 41 4.32 12.80 4.69
C PHE A 41 5.81 13.11 4.78
N SER A 42 6.17 14.08 5.61
CA SER A 42 7.58 14.42 5.83
C SER A 42 8.31 13.29 6.57
N ASP A 43 9.63 13.25 6.44
CA ASP A 43 10.45 12.27 7.15
C ASP A 43 10.27 12.36 8.67
N ASP A 44 10.05 13.57 9.20
CA ASP A 44 9.78 13.81 10.61
C ASP A 44 8.45 13.19 11.04
N GLU A 45 7.38 13.40 10.28
CA GLU A 45 6.06 12.81 10.56
C GLU A 45 6.14 11.29 10.59
N ASN A 46 6.77 10.69 9.58
CA ASN A 46 6.96 9.25 9.50
C ASN A 46 7.80 8.73 10.68
N ARG A 47 8.89 9.43 11.02
CA ARG A 47 9.82 9.03 12.09
C ARG A 47 9.16 9.07 13.46
N TYR A 48 8.39 10.11 13.77
CA TYR A 48 7.67 10.19 15.05
C TYR A 48 6.58 9.11 15.14
N ALA A 49 5.79 8.92 14.09
CA ALA A 49 4.73 7.89 14.09
C ALA A 49 5.31 6.48 14.27
N PHE A 50 6.41 6.16 13.56
CA PHE A 50 7.15 4.91 13.72
C PHE A 50 7.69 4.74 15.13
N ALA A 51 8.42 5.73 15.66
CA ALA A 51 9.06 5.63 16.97
C ALA A 51 8.02 5.41 18.09
N THR A 52 6.89 6.12 18.02
CA THR A 52 5.80 5.98 18.99
C THR A 52 5.10 4.62 18.85
N ALA A 53 4.87 4.12 17.64
CA ALA A 53 4.27 2.80 17.42
C ALA A 53 5.15 1.67 17.96
N THR A 54 6.46 1.72 17.71
CA THR A 54 7.44 0.76 18.24
C THR A 54 7.50 0.82 19.76
N TYR A 55 7.56 2.01 20.35
CA TYR A 55 7.55 2.18 21.80
C TYR A 55 6.30 1.54 22.45
N LEU A 56 5.10 1.78 21.89
CA LEU A 56 3.87 1.18 22.41
C LEU A 56 3.89 -0.34 22.28
N GLN A 57 4.42 -0.88 21.19
CA GLN A 57 4.59 -2.33 21.01
C GLN A 57 5.52 -2.92 22.09
N ASP A 58 6.66 -2.29 22.35
CA ASP A 58 7.62 -2.72 23.38
C ASP A 58 7.03 -2.66 24.80
N MET A 59 6.12 -1.71 25.03
CA MET A 59 5.36 -1.59 26.28
C MET A 59 4.20 -2.60 26.39
N GLY A 60 4.04 -3.50 25.42
CA GLY A 60 3.01 -4.55 25.43
C GLY A 60 1.63 -4.10 24.99
N ALA A 61 1.51 -2.95 24.30
CA ALA A 61 0.23 -2.57 23.70
C ALA A 61 -0.17 -3.60 22.64
N PRO A 62 -1.46 -3.99 22.56
CA PRO A 62 -1.92 -4.95 21.57
C PRO A 62 -1.72 -4.40 20.16
N LEU A 63 -1.16 -5.24 19.29
CA LEU A 63 -0.92 -4.87 17.91
C LEU A 63 -2.27 -4.65 17.19
N THR A 64 -2.46 -3.46 16.64
CA THR A 64 -3.63 -3.13 15.82
C THR A 64 -3.21 -2.93 14.36
N PRO A 65 -4.13 -3.08 13.39
CA PRO A 65 -3.81 -2.84 11.98
C PRO A 65 -3.22 -1.45 11.70
N ASN A 66 -3.69 -0.41 12.39
CA ASN A 66 -3.17 0.96 12.23
C ASN A 66 -1.74 1.09 12.73
N MET A 67 -1.41 0.42 13.86
CA MET A 67 -0.05 0.38 14.36
C MET A 67 0.88 -0.33 13.36
N VAL A 68 0.45 -1.46 12.79
CA VAL A 68 1.24 -2.23 11.81
C VAL A 68 1.68 -1.37 10.63
N LEU A 69 0.81 -0.51 10.11
CA LEU A 69 1.13 0.35 8.96
C LEU A 69 2.23 1.38 9.24
N LEU A 70 2.52 1.63 10.52
CA LEU A 70 3.56 2.56 10.98
C LEU A 70 4.85 1.84 11.39
N LEU A 71 4.78 0.54 11.63
CA LEU A 71 5.95 -0.26 11.95
C LEU A 71 6.79 -0.51 10.70
N GLN A 72 8.09 -0.68 10.93
CA GLN A 72 9.05 -1.07 9.89
C GLN A 72 9.79 -2.33 10.34
N PRO A 73 10.18 -3.21 9.40
CA PRO A 73 11.05 -4.32 9.72
C PRO A 73 12.41 -3.79 10.23
N PRO A 74 13.09 -4.55 11.11
CA PRO A 74 14.35 -4.13 11.71
C PRO A 74 15.47 -3.96 10.67
N ASP A 75 15.40 -4.71 9.57
CA ASP A 75 16.28 -4.57 8.43
C ASP A 75 15.59 -4.98 7.11
N ARG A 76 16.29 -4.75 6.00
CA ARG A 76 15.83 -5.07 4.65
C ARG A 76 15.62 -6.57 4.41
N SER A 77 16.39 -7.44 5.07
CA SER A 77 16.28 -8.90 4.91
C SER A 77 15.01 -9.46 5.54
N ALA A 78 14.52 -8.81 6.60
CA ALA A 78 13.27 -9.17 7.27
C ALA A 78 12.01 -8.63 6.59
N PHE A 79 12.13 -7.78 5.56
CA PHE A 79 11.01 -7.04 4.97
C PHE A 79 9.87 -7.93 4.51
N VAL A 80 10.17 -8.98 3.75
CA VAL A 80 9.14 -9.91 3.25
C VAL A 80 8.54 -10.73 4.37
N THR A 81 9.36 -11.27 5.27
CA THR A 81 8.90 -12.07 6.41
C THR A 81 7.98 -11.27 7.32
N PHE A 82 8.32 -10.00 7.58
CA PHE A 82 7.50 -9.08 8.35
C PHE A 82 6.10 -8.93 7.74
N TRP A 83 6.02 -8.53 6.46
CA TRP A 83 4.72 -8.30 5.83
C TRP A 83 3.90 -9.58 5.63
N LYS A 84 4.54 -10.73 5.41
CA LYS A 84 3.88 -12.04 5.44
C LYS A 84 3.23 -12.30 6.81
N SER A 85 3.96 -12.07 7.90
CA SER A 85 3.44 -12.25 9.26
C SER A 85 2.26 -11.31 9.55
N MET A 86 2.33 -10.05 9.09
CA MET A 86 1.25 -9.09 9.26
C MET A 86 -0.01 -9.48 8.48
N GLN A 87 0.14 -9.96 7.24
CA GLN A 87 -1.00 -10.42 6.43
C GLN A 87 -1.67 -11.65 7.04
N LEU A 88 -0.92 -12.57 7.66
CA LEU A 88 -1.50 -13.73 8.36
C LEU A 88 -2.34 -13.32 9.58
N GLN A 89 -1.92 -12.26 10.29
CA GLN A 89 -2.64 -11.75 11.45
C GLN A 89 -3.87 -10.90 11.07
N PHE A 90 -3.80 -10.20 9.94
CA PHE A 90 -4.85 -9.30 9.47
C PHE A 90 -5.24 -9.59 8.01
N PRO A 91 -5.80 -10.78 7.71
CA PRO A 91 -5.99 -11.26 6.33
C PRO A 91 -7.05 -10.50 5.53
N ASP A 92 -7.94 -9.78 6.23
CA ASP A 92 -9.03 -9.01 5.63
C ASP A 92 -8.76 -7.49 5.64
N ASP A 93 -7.61 -7.06 6.13
CA ASP A 93 -7.21 -5.66 6.05
C ASP A 93 -6.62 -5.35 4.66
N LEU A 94 -7.33 -4.52 3.90
CA LEU A 94 -6.94 -4.13 2.53
C LEU A 94 -5.54 -3.52 2.48
N ALA A 95 -5.22 -2.59 3.38
CA ALA A 95 -3.94 -1.88 3.34
C ALA A 95 -2.77 -2.81 3.66
N ILE A 96 -2.93 -3.69 4.67
CA ILE A 96 -1.92 -4.68 5.02
C ILE A 96 -1.73 -5.69 3.89
N THR A 97 -2.83 -6.16 3.30
CA THR A 97 -2.80 -7.08 2.15
C THR A 97 -2.02 -6.48 0.98
N ARG A 98 -2.27 -5.22 0.63
CA ARG A 98 -1.54 -4.50 -0.43
C ARG A 98 -0.05 -4.35 -0.12
N ARG A 99 0.30 -3.99 1.13
CA ARG A 99 1.71 -3.88 1.55
C ARG A 99 2.45 -5.21 1.46
N ALA A 100 1.79 -6.30 1.85
CA ALA A 100 2.34 -7.65 1.71
C ALA A 100 2.48 -8.09 0.25
N ALA A 101 1.49 -7.80 -0.59
CA ALA A 101 1.57 -8.03 -2.04
C ALA A 101 2.77 -7.30 -2.65
N CYS A 102 2.90 -5.99 -2.39
CA CYS A 102 4.06 -5.20 -2.81
C CYS A 102 5.38 -5.82 -2.34
N ALA A 103 5.49 -6.20 -1.07
CA ALA A 103 6.71 -6.80 -0.52
C ALA A 103 7.12 -8.08 -1.25
N LEU A 104 6.15 -8.92 -1.58
CA LEU A 104 6.34 -10.17 -2.30
C LEU A 104 6.79 -10.00 -3.75
N MET A 105 6.45 -8.87 -4.39
CA MET A 105 6.84 -8.57 -5.77
C MET A 105 8.28 -8.07 -5.93
N PHE A 106 8.92 -7.60 -4.85
CA PHE A 106 10.30 -7.09 -4.90
C PHE A 106 11.33 -8.23 -4.86
N THR A 107 11.73 -8.72 -6.03
CA THR A 107 12.71 -9.82 -6.21
C THR A 107 14.08 -9.59 -5.56
N ALA A 108 14.42 -8.35 -5.23
CA ALA A 108 15.64 -8.00 -4.52
C ALA A 108 15.65 -8.47 -3.04
N TYR A 109 14.50 -8.81 -2.45
CA TYR A 109 14.41 -9.26 -1.06
C TYR A 109 14.34 -10.78 -0.95
N ALA A 110 15.03 -11.32 0.06
CA ALA A 110 14.94 -12.75 0.39
C ALA A 110 13.50 -13.13 0.76
N GLY A 111 13.02 -14.24 0.19
CA GLY A 111 11.66 -14.74 0.43
C GLY A 111 10.57 -14.10 -0.42
N ALA A 112 10.93 -13.24 -1.38
CA ALA A 112 10.03 -12.76 -2.43
C ALA A 112 9.41 -13.94 -3.20
N ASP A 113 8.15 -13.78 -3.59
CA ASP A 113 7.33 -14.79 -4.23
C ASP A 113 6.28 -14.06 -5.05
N MET A 114 6.61 -13.79 -6.32
CA MET A 114 5.77 -12.98 -7.19
C MET A 114 4.42 -13.62 -7.46
N GLU A 115 4.35 -14.96 -7.51
CA GLU A 115 3.07 -15.67 -7.70
C GLU A 115 2.12 -15.40 -6.54
N HIS A 116 2.64 -15.55 -5.32
CA HIS A 116 1.86 -15.23 -4.14
C HIS A 116 1.56 -13.72 -4.03
N GLY A 117 2.49 -12.86 -4.45
CA GLY A 117 2.25 -11.41 -4.56
C GLY A 117 1.04 -11.08 -5.43
N VAL A 118 0.93 -11.71 -6.61
CA VAL A 118 -0.24 -11.57 -7.50
C VAL A 118 -1.53 -12.08 -6.83
N LEU A 119 -1.49 -13.22 -6.14
CA LEU A 119 -2.65 -13.74 -5.41
C LEU A 119 -3.13 -12.76 -4.32
N LEU A 120 -2.21 -12.10 -3.61
CA LEU A 120 -2.58 -11.07 -2.62
C LEU A 120 -3.15 -9.81 -3.28
N PHE A 121 -2.67 -9.41 -4.46
CA PHE A 121 -3.29 -8.31 -5.21
C PHE A 121 -4.71 -8.66 -5.69
N GLN A 122 -4.94 -9.89 -6.13
CA GLN A 122 -6.30 -10.37 -6.42
C GLN A 122 -7.19 -10.36 -5.18
N ARG A 123 -6.64 -10.75 -4.02
CA ARG A 123 -7.33 -10.62 -2.73
C ARG A 123 -7.67 -9.16 -2.42
N ALA A 124 -6.73 -8.22 -2.63
CA ALA A 124 -6.96 -6.80 -2.41
C ALA A 124 -8.12 -6.25 -3.27
N LEU A 125 -8.24 -6.65 -4.54
CA LEU A 125 -9.40 -6.32 -5.36
C LEU A 125 -10.72 -6.82 -4.74
N SER A 126 -10.74 -8.04 -4.20
CA SER A 126 -11.93 -8.60 -3.55
C SER A 126 -12.31 -7.93 -2.22
N LEU A 127 -11.38 -7.19 -1.62
CA LEU A 127 -11.57 -6.47 -0.36
C LEU A 127 -11.99 -5.00 -0.56
N LEU A 128 -12.00 -4.52 -1.81
CA LEU A 128 -12.41 -3.14 -2.10
C LEU A 128 -13.89 -2.92 -1.73
N PRO A 129 -14.21 -1.86 -0.97
CA PRO A 129 -15.61 -1.55 -0.64
C PRO A 129 -16.41 -1.11 -1.87
N HIS A 130 -15.74 -0.52 -2.86
CA HIS A 130 -16.34 0.06 -4.06
C HIS A 130 -15.59 -0.38 -5.34
N ALA A 131 -15.45 -1.69 -5.55
CA ALA A 131 -14.65 -2.28 -6.63
C ALA A 131 -15.06 -1.86 -8.06
N GLU A 132 -16.30 -1.42 -8.25
CA GLU A 132 -16.86 -0.97 -9.53
C GLU A 132 -16.78 0.57 -9.71
N ASP A 133 -16.44 1.30 -8.66
CA ASP A 133 -16.28 2.76 -8.72
C ASP A 133 -14.82 3.12 -8.99
N ASP A 134 -14.48 3.25 -10.27
CA ASP A 134 -13.14 3.67 -10.72
C ASP A 134 -12.80 5.13 -10.38
N SER A 135 -13.72 5.89 -9.78
CA SER A 135 -13.44 7.24 -9.27
C SER A 135 -13.03 7.25 -7.79
N ASP A 136 -13.25 6.14 -7.07
CA ASP A 136 -12.80 6.00 -5.68
C ASP A 136 -11.27 5.95 -5.60
N PRO A 137 -10.62 6.77 -4.75
CA PRO A 137 -9.17 6.79 -4.62
C PRO A 137 -8.55 5.44 -4.21
N GLN A 138 -9.21 4.65 -3.36
CA GLN A 138 -8.69 3.34 -2.96
C GLN A 138 -8.76 2.34 -4.12
N THR A 139 -9.89 2.32 -4.83
CA THR A 139 -10.05 1.53 -6.05
C THR A 139 -8.97 1.89 -7.07
N LEU A 140 -8.73 3.18 -7.34
CA LEU A 140 -7.68 3.63 -8.27
C LEU A 140 -6.29 3.13 -7.88
N GLY A 141 -5.91 3.24 -6.61
CA GLY A 141 -4.63 2.76 -6.11
C GLY A 141 -4.44 1.25 -6.33
N VAL A 142 -5.48 0.47 -6.01
CA VAL A 142 -5.47 -0.99 -6.19
C VAL A 142 -5.42 -1.39 -7.66
N LEU A 143 -6.21 -0.75 -8.53
CA LEU A 143 -6.20 -1.03 -9.98
C LEU A 143 -4.79 -0.86 -10.55
N TYR A 144 -4.11 0.24 -10.21
CA TYR A 144 -2.74 0.48 -10.64
C TYR A 144 -1.78 -0.62 -10.16
N GLU A 145 -1.81 -0.96 -8.87
CA GLU A 145 -0.88 -1.94 -8.30
C GLU A 145 -1.09 -3.35 -8.88
N VAL A 146 -2.34 -3.77 -9.07
CA VAL A 146 -2.65 -5.07 -9.69
C VAL A 146 -2.24 -5.09 -11.16
N ALA A 147 -2.46 -3.99 -11.89
CA ALA A 147 -2.02 -3.87 -13.28
C ALA A 147 -0.50 -4.00 -13.41
N VAL A 148 0.25 -3.33 -12.51
CA VAL A 148 1.71 -3.47 -12.42
C VAL A 148 2.09 -4.91 -12.10
N ALA A 149 1.37 -5.59 -11.20
CA ALA A 149 1.70 -6.96 -10.84
C ALA A 149 1.57 -7.92 -12.03
N TYR A 150 0.47 -7.85 -12.79
CA TYR A 150 0.31 -8.61 -14.03
C TYR A 150 1.33 -8.24 -15.09
N TYR A 151 1.67 -6.95 -15.17
CA TYR A 151 2.73 -6.48 -16.06
C TYR A 151 4.12 -6.97 -15.65
N GLN A 152 4.40 -7.21 -14.37
CA GLN A 152 5.72 -7.67 -13.93
C GLN A 152 5.89 -9.18 -14.10
N THR A 153 4.80 -9.96 -14.05
CA THR A 153 4.87 -11.40 -14.25
C THR A 153 5.06 -11.78 -15.72
N GLN A 154 4.45 -11.03 -16.67
CA GLN A 154 4.53 -11.21 -18.13
C GLN A 154 4.49 -12.67 -18.62
N LYS A 155 3.83 -13.57 -17.89
CA LYS A 155 3.91 -15.00 -18.18
C LYS A 155 3.17 -15.40 -19.45
N SER A 156 2.24 -14.57 -19.91
CA SER A 156 1.43 -14.81 -21.10
C SER A 156 0.80 -13.53 -21.65
N LEU A 157 0.36 -13.59 -22.91
CA LEU A 157 -0.46 -12.52 -23.52
C LEU A 157 -1.72 -12.21 -22.70
N SER A 158 -2.34 -13.23 -22.08
CA SER A 158 -3.52 -13.07 -21.24
C SER A 158 -3.25 -12.20 -20.00
N GLU A 159 -2.07 -12.31 -19.39
CA GLU A 159 -1.68 -11.45 -18.26
C GLU A 159 -1.44 -10.00 -18.71
N LEU A 160 -0.86 -9.81 -19.90
CA LEU A 160 -0.67 -8.49 -20.50
C LEU A 160 -2.01 -7.81 -20.82
N GLU A 161 -2.97 -8.54 -21.38
CA GLU A 161 -4.33 -8.04 -21.64
C GLU A 161 -5.07 -7.64 -20.35
N ARG A 162 -4.88 -8.42 -19.27
CA ARG A 162 -5.39 -8.07 -17.93
C ARG A 162 -4.76 -6.77 -17.42
N ALA A 163 -3.45 -6.63 -17.53
CA ALA A 163 -2.74 -5.41 -17.15
C ALA A 163 -3.25 -4.20 -17.95
N GLU A 164 -3.40 -4.32 -19.28
CA GLU A 164 -3.97 -3.27 -20.14
C GLU A 164 -5.36 -2.84 -19.69
N THR A 165 -6.24 -3.81 -19.42
CA THR A 165 -7.62 -3.54 -18.98
C THR A 165 -7.65 -2.74 -17.68
N LEU A 166 -6.82 -3.12 -16.69
CA LEU A 166 -6.77 -2.44 -15.41
C LEU A 166 -6.11 -1.05 -15.52
N PHE A 167 -5.05 -0.90 -16.33
CA PHE A 167 -4.48 0.41 -16.61
C PHE A 167 -5.47 1.34 -17.32
N ALA A 168 -6.28 0.84 -18.25
CA ALA A 168 -7.30 1.62 -18.92
C ALA A 168 -8.37 2.12 -17.94
N ARG A 169 -8.82 1.26 -17.01
CA ARG A 169 -9.73 1.66 -15.92
C ARG A 169 -9.11 2.74 -15.04
N PHE A 170 -7.88 2.53 -14.59
CA PHE A 170 -7.14 3.50 -13.78
C PHE A 170 -6.99 4.86 -14.49
N LEU A 171 -6.57 4.87 -15.75
CA LEU A 171 -6.32 6.08 -16.53
C LEU A 171 -7.59 6.84 -16.93
N LYS A 172 -8.77 6.24 -16.81
CA LYS A 172 -10.04 6.93 -17.03
C LYS A 172 -10.25 8.10 -16.06
N HIS A 173 -9.77 7.97 -14.82
CA HIS A 173 -9.97 8.96 -13.76
C HIS A 173 -8.66 9.55 -13.20
N ALA A 174 -7.56 8.77 -13.19
CA ALA A 174 -6.29 9.17 -12.61
C ALA A 174 -5.73 10.53 -13.10
N PRO A 175 -5.77 10.88 -14.40
CA PRO A 175 -5.27 12.18 -14.87
C PRO A 175 -6.10 13.36 -14.36
N ALA A 176 -7.43 13.22 -14.30
CA ALA A 176 -8.33 14.27 -13.82
C ALA A 176 -8.10 14.57 -12.33
N PHE A 177 -7.68 13.57 -11.56
CA PHE A 177 -7.33 13.69 -10.15
C PHE A 177 -5.85 14.03 -9.91
N GLY A 178 -5.04 14.24 -10.96
CA GLY A 178 -3.62 14.55 -10.82
C GLY A 178 -2.79 13.43 -10.18
N HIS A 179 -3.21 12.17 -10.33
CA HIS A 179 -2.57 11.04 -9.68
C HIS A 179 -1.12 10.85 -10.19
N ARG A 180 -0.14 10.83 -9.27
CA ARG A 180 1.30 10.78 -9.60
C ARG A 180 1.73 9.62 -10.51
N LYS A 181 0.96 8.52 -10.51
CA LYS A 181 1.24 7.30 -11.30
C LYS A 181 0.64 7.31 -12.71
N ALA A 182 -0.08 8.35 -13.13
CA ALA A 182 -0.69 8.42 -14.46
C ALA A 182 0.36 8.34 -15.59
N ALA A 183 1.47 9.08 -15.46
CA ALA A 183 2.55 9.05 -16.45
C ALA A 183 3.24 7.67 -16.53
N GLU A 184 3.46 7.03 -15.38
CA GLU A 184 4.06 5.68 -15.30
C GLU A 184 3.14 4.64 -15.94
N ALA A 185 1.82 4.72 -15.72
CA ALA A 185 0.84 3.84 -16.36
C ALA A 185 0.82 3.98 -17.88
N HIS A 186 0.85 5.21 -18.42
CA HIS A 186 0.97 5.42 -19.87
C HIS A 186 2.26 4.83 -20.45
N PHE A 187 3.38 4.99 -19.75
CA PHE A 187 4.65 4.41 -20.16
C PHE A 187 4.61 2.88 -20.19
N ILE A 188 4.06 2.24 -19.17
CA ILE A 188 3.90 0.77 -19.12
C ILE A 188 2.97 0.28 -20.23
N LEU A 189 1.85 0.96 -20.51
CA LEU A 189 0.97 0.61 -21.65
C LEU A 189 1.73 0.65 -22.98
N GLY A 190 2.63 1.61 -23.17
CA GLY A 190 3.51 1.64 -24.34
C GLY A 190 4.44 0.43 -24.42
N GLN A 191 4.99 -0.02 -23.28
CA GLN A 191 5.81 -1.24 -23.23
C GLN A 191 4.99 -2.50 -23.54
N ILE A 192 3.76 -2.59 -23.04
CA ILE A 192 2.88 -3.71 -23.34
C ILE A 192 2.54 -3.77 -24.83
N ALA A 193 2.22 -2.62 -25.44
CA ALA A 193 1.94 -2.55 -26.87
C ALA A 193 3.13 -3.07 -27.70
N LEU A 194 4.35 -2.63 -27.37
CA LEU A 194 5.57 -3.11 -28.02
C LEU A 194 5.78 -4.63 -27.83
N ALA A 195 5.56 -5.14 -26.62
CA ALA A 195 5.74 -6.57 -26.32
C ALA A 195 4.74 -7.48 -27.05
N LYS A 196 3.57 -6.95 -27.45
CA LYS A 196 2.55 -7.70 -28.20
C LYS A 196 2.81 -7.72 -29.71
N GLU A 197 3.70 -6.85 -30.21
CA GLU A 197 4.08 -6.79 -31.63
C GLU A 197 5.28 -7.72 -31.97
N THR A 198 5.96 -8.24 -30.96
CA THR A 198 7.12 -9.16 -31.08
C THR A 198 6.74 -10.62 -30.92
#